data_AF-A0A345EIG3-F1
#
_entry.id   AF-A0A345EIG3-F1
#
_cell.length_a   1.000
_cell.length_b   1.000
_cell.length_c   1.000
_cell.angle_alpha   90.00
_cell.angle_beta   90.00
_cell.angle_gamma   90.00
#
_symmetry.space_group_name_H-M   'P 1'
#
loop_
_entity.id
_entity.type
_entity.pdbx_description
1 polymer ?
#
loop_
_entity_poly.entity_id
_entity_poly.type
_entity_poly.pdbx_seq_one_letter_code
_entity_poly.pdbx_strand_id
1 'polypeptide(L)'
;MNEDDSTRTAIDKLGAQPGEALTPERVEAIQTGMHENLGRFINTTSYFVLGSYGEDERPRLEAVRDHLATEATTSDKDDDVDAFLMDEILDITEFFTSKFKLLVSYADHIVGIYEHSHGGHAWEAGYIDQPGYRERTRTFYRTYESDEDQYEAYDGMFAHYLLSMERVDRAHTWTTTDELLEEVQAASDGD
;
A
#
# COMPACT_ATOMS: atom_id res chain seq x y z
N MET A 1 -0.46 -40.16 -13.36
CA MET A 1 -1.21 -38.97 -12.92
C MET A 1 -0.13 -38.03 -12.40
N ASN A 2 0.33 -37.12 -13.26
CA ASN A 2 1.57 -36.38 -13.07
C ASN A 2 1.32 -35.15 -12.19
N GLU A 3 2.22 -34.90 -11.24
CA GLU A 3 2.22 -33.73 -10.34
C GLU A 3 2.11 -32.38 -11.11
N ASP A 4 2.54 -32.35 -12.37
CA ASP A 4 2.50 -31.20 -13.29
C ASP A 4 1.08 -30.66 -13.56
N ASP A 5 0.06 -31.54 -13.58
CA ASP A 5 -1.33 -31.16 -13.87
C ASP A 5 -2.04 -30.55 -12.65
N SER A 6 -1.64 -30.99 -11.44
CA SER A 6 -2.15 -30.46 -10.19
C SER A 6 -1.61 -29.06 -9.91
N THR A 7 -0.32 -28.83 -10.17
CA THR A 7 0.31 -27.51 -10.01
C THR A 7 -0.28 -26.51 -11.01
N ARG A 8 -0.45 -26.91 -12.28
CA ARG A 8 -1.08 -26.06 -13.28
C ARG A 8 -2.53 -25.72 -12.93
N THR A 9 -3.31 -26.70 -12.48
CA THR A 9 -4.68 -26.47 -12.02
C THR A 9 -4.75 -25.52 -10.81
N ALA A 10 -3.79 -25.60 -9.88
CA ALA A 10 -3.71 -24.68 -8.75
C ALA A 10 -3.36 -23.26 -9.19
N ILE A 11 -2.37 -23.10 -10.08
CA ILE A 11 -1.99 -21.81 -10.65
C ILE A 11 -3.14 -21.21 -11.45
N ASP A 12 -3.80 -21.99 -12.31
CA ASP A 12 -4.94 -21.54 -13.10
C ASP A 12 -6.13 -21.16 -12.21
N LYS A 13 -6.37 -21.83 -11.08
CA LYS A 13 -7.37 -21.39 -10.10
C LYS A 13 -6.99 -20.10 -9.39
N LEU A 14 -5.70 -19.89 -9.13
CA LEU A 14 -5.20 -18.68 -8.47
C LEU A 14 -5.17 -17.48 -9.43
N GLY A 15 -4.95 -17.70 -10.73
CA GLY A 15 -4.83 -16.69 -11.79
C GLY A 15 -5.88 -16.78 -12.90
N ALA A 16 -7.07 -17.32 -12.61
CA ALA A 16 -8.28 -17.19 -13.44
C ALA A 16 -9.44 -16.58 -12.63
N GLN A 17 -9.14 -15.53 -11.87
CA GLN A 17 -10.12 -14.69 -11.23
C GLN A 17 -10.94 -13.94 -12.31
N PRO A 18 -12.26 -13.74 -12.09
CA PRO A 18 -13.09 -12.99 -13.01
C PRO A 18 -12.53 -11.57 -13.22
N GLY A 19 -12.15 -11.27 -14.47
CA GLY A 19 -11.45 -10.04 -14.85
C GLY A 19 -10.17 -10.32 -15.66
N GLU A 20 -9.42 -11.38 -15.33
CA GLU A 20 -8.04 -11.60 -15.83
C GLU A 20 -7.88 -11.91 -17.33
N ALA A 21 -8.98 -12.02 -18.09
CA ALA A 21 -8.93 -12.18 -19.53
C ALA A 21 -8.69 -10.84 -20.25
N LEU A 22 -7.46 -10.65 -20.73
CA LEU A 22 -7.01 -9.43 -21.40
C LEU A 22 -7.47 -9.37 -22.86
N THR A 23 -8.68 -8.89 -23.10
CA THR A 23 -9.11 -8.53 -24.46
C THR A 23 -8.41 -7.24 -24.91
N PRO A 24 -8.24 -7.00 -26.22
CA PRO A 24 -7.70 -5.74 -26.73
C PRO A 24 -8.43 -4.50 -26.18
N GLU A 25 -9.76 -4.55 -26.09
CA GLU A 25 -10.58 -3.46 -25.54
C GLU A 25 -10.31 -3.23 -24.05
N ARG A 26 -10.11 -4.32 -23.28
CA ARG A 26 -9.71 -4.22 -21.86
C ARG A 26 -8.32 -3.61 -21.73
N VAL A 27 -7.36 -4.01 -22.55
CA VAL A 27 -6.00 -3.43 -22.57
C VAL A 27 -6.03 -1.94 -22.92
N GLU A 28 -6.84 -1.53 -23.89
CA GLU A 28 -7.01 -0.11 -24.26
C GLU A 28 -7.65 0.70 -23.13
N ALA A 29 -8.68 0.16 -22.48
CA ALA A 29 -9.30 0.80 -21.31
C ALA A 29 -8.31 0.97 -20.16
N ILE A 30 -7.45 -0.04 -19.93
CA ILE A 30 -6.37 0.01 -18.94
C ILE A 30 -5.36 1.12 -19.28
N GLN A 31 -4.87 1.16 -20.52
CA GLN A 31 -3.90 2.16 -20.96
C GLN A 31 -4.46 3.59 -20.91
N THR A 32 -5.74 3.75 -21.27
CA THR A 32 -6.44 5.04 -21.22
C THR A 32 -6.64 5.48 -19.78
N GLY A 33 -7.17 4.60 -18.93
CA GLY A 33 -7.34 4.87 -17.52
C GLY A 33 -6.02 5.24 -16.84
N MET A 34 -4.93 4.55 -17.18
CA MET A 34 -3.59 4.88 -16.69
C MET A 34 -3.20 6.32 -17.07
N HIS A 35 -3.37 6.73 -18.32
CA HIS A 35 -3.03 8.10 -18.73
C HIS A 35 -3.89 9.16 -18.05
N GLU A 36 -5.21 8.94 -17.95
CA GLU A 36 -6.13 9.92 -17.38
C GLU A 36 -5.95 10.07 -15.87
N ASN A 37 -5.77 8.96 -15.14
CA ASN A 37 -5.62 9.00 -13.69
C ASN A 37 -4.23 9.43 -13.26
N LEU A 38 -3.15 9.03 -13.95
CA LEU A 38 -1.80 9.45 -13.57
C LEU A 38 -1.55 10.95 -13.79
N GLY A 39 -2.35 11.60 -14.65
CA GLY A 39 -2.29 13.05 -14.86
C GLY A 39 -2.52 13.86 -13.58
N ARG A 40 -3.23 13.30 -12.59
CA ARG A 40 -3.52 13.99 -11.32
C ARG A 40 -2.31 14.11 -10.38
N PHE A 41 -1.24 13.34 -10.61
CA PHE A 41 0.00 13.44 -9.85
C PHE A 41 0.95 14.52 -10.39
N ILE A 42 0.58 15.17 -11.50
CA ILE A 42 1.42 16.20 -12.11
C ILE A 42 1.23 17.51 -11.35
N ASN A 43 2.30 18.01 -10.72
CA ASN A 43 2.32 19.21 -9.86
C ASN A 43 1.51 19.06 -8.56
N THR A 44 1.37 17.83 -8.07
CA THR A 44 0.64 17.50 -6.84
C THR A 44 1.52 16.60 -5.99
N THR A 45 1.67 16.89 -4.70
CA THR A 45 2.39 15.99 -3.79
C THR A 45 1.50 14.79 -3.49
N SER A 46 1.96 13.60 -3.85
CA SER A 46 1.13 12.40 -3.85
C SER A 46 1.51 11.41 -2.75
N TYR A 47 0.52 11.00 -1.95
CA TYR A 47 0.67 10.00 -0.88
C TYR A 47 -0.02 8.70 -1.27
N PHE A 48 0.76 7.65 -1.49
CA PHE A 48 0.21 6.32 -1.71
C PHE A 48 0.08 5.56 -0.40
N VAL A 49 -1.17 5.34 0.04
CA VAL A 49 -1.46 4.60 1.27
C VAL A 49 -1.62 3.11 0.96
N LEU A 50 -0.77 2.30 1.60
CA LEU A 50 -0.67 0.85 1.45
C LEU A 50 -1.09 0.17 2.75
N GLY A 51 -1.68 -1.02 2.64
CA GLY A 51 -2.04 -1.83 3.78
C GLY A 51 -3.01 -2.93 3.40
N SER A 52 -3.66 -3.54 4.40
CA SER A 52 -4.68 -4.57 4.16
C SER A 52 -6.00 -3.93 3.73
N TYR A 53 -6.60 -4.45 2.66
CA TYR A 53 -7.90 -4.00 2.13
C TYR A 53 -9.06 -4.91 2.61
N GLY A 54 -8.85 -5.66 3.68
CA GLY A 54 -9.90 -6.43 4.33
C GLY A 54 -10.98 -5.53 4.93
N GLU A 55 -12.15 -6.12 5.24
CA GLU A 55 -13.31 -5.37 5.73
C GLU A 55 -13.02 -4.62 7.04
N ASP A 56 -12.14 -5.17 7.88
CA ASP A 56 -11.79 -4.61 9.19
C ASP A 56 -10.66 -3.57 9.11
N GLU A 57 -9.78 -3.66 8.11
CA GLU A 57 -8.59 -2.79 7.96
C GLU A 57 -8.83 -1.61 7.02
N ARG A 58 -9.65 -1.79 5.98
CA ARG A 58 -9.97 -0.75 4.99
C ARG A 58 -10.40 0.58 5.63
N PRO A 59 -11.27 0.63 6.66
CA PRO A 59 -11.66 1.89 7.28
C PRO A 59 -10.48 2.70 7.86
N ARG A 60 -9.40 2.03 8.29
CA ARG A 60 -8.20 2.71 8.79
C ARG A 60 -7.37 3.31 7.65
N LEU A 61 -7.27 2.59 6.53
CA LEU A 61 -6.61 3.13 5.34
C LEU A 61 -7.33 4.38 4.82
N GLU A 62 -8.67 4.31 4.75
CA GLU A 62 -9.51 5.44 4.35
C GLU A 62 -9.35 6.62 5.31
N ALA A 63 -9.31 6.37 6.62
CA ALA A 63 -9.08 7.42 7.61
C ALA A 63 -7.72 8.11 7.44
N VAL A 64 -6.65 7.35 7.20
CA VAL A 64 -5.31 7.93 6.96
C VAL A 64 -5.26 8.72 5.64
N ARG A 65 -5.86 8.18 4.57
CA ARG A 65 -5.99 8.89 3.29
C ARG A 65 -6.69 10.24 3.48
N ASP A 66 -7.86 10.23 4.11
CA ASP A 66 -8.68 11.43 4.32
C ASP A 66 -7.99 12.45 5.22
N HIS A 67 -7.26 11.96 6.22
CA HIS A 67 -6.46 12.81 7.10
C HIS A 67 -5.34 13.52 6.34
N LEU A 68 -4.54 12.80 5.56
CA LEU A 68 -3.47 13.38 4.73
C LEU A 68 -3.99 14.41 3.73
N ALA A 69 -5.13 14.13 3.10
CA ALA A 69 -5.76 15.07 2.16
C ALA A 69 -6.32 16.33 2.86
N THR A 70 -6.88 16.18 4.06
CA THR A 70 -7.46 17.31 4.82
C THR A 70 -6.36 18.24 5.35
N GLU A 71 -5.30 17.69 5.93
CA GLU A 71 -4.22 18.47 6.54
C GLU A 71 -3.41 19.27 5.50
N ALA A 72 -3.31 18.77 4.28
CA ALA A 72 -2.77 19.54 3.17
C ALA A 72 -3.59 20.79 2.86
N THR A 73 -4.92 20.68 2.92
CA THR A 73 -5.84 21.79 2.67
C THR A 73 -5.76 22.87 3.76
N THR A 74 -5.43 22.48 5.00
CA THR A 74 -5.32 23.41 6.14
C THR A 74 -3.94 24.07 6.25
N SER A 75 -2.91 23.47 5.67
CA SER A 75 -1.51 23.88 5.85
C SER A 75 -1.06 25.11 5.04
N ASP A 76 -1.94 25.79 4.28
CA ASP A 76 -1.62 26.97 3.45
C ASP A 76 -0.41 26.74 2.49
N LYS A 77 -0.08 25.48 2.19
CA LYS A 77 0.92 25.10 1.19
C LYS A 77 0.24 25.25 -0.18
N ASP A 78 0.86 26.02 -1.08
CA ASP A 78 0.37 26.30 -2.44
C ASP A 78 0.44 25.09 -3.39
N ASP A 79 0.79 23.91 -2.85
CA ASP A 79 0.92 22.65 -3.58
C ASP A 79 -0.32 21.78 -3.30
N ASP A 80 -1.03 21.40 -4.36
CA ASP A 80 -2.10 20.40 -4.28
C ASP A 80 -1.52 19.10 -3.69
N VAL A 81 -2.26 18.45 -2.79
CA VAL A 81 -1.89 17.14 -2.24
C VAL A 81 -2.97 16.12 -2.57
N ASP A 82 -2.55 14.94 -3.00
CA ASP A 82 -3.44 13.82 -3.34
C ASP A 82 -3.00 12.56 -2.60
N ALA A 83 -3.76 12.21 -1.57
CA ALA A 83 -3.62 10.94 -0.88
C ALA A 83 -4.62 9.94 -1.46
N PHE A 84 -4.16 8.72 -1.75
CA PHE A 84 -4.97 7.73 -2.43
C PHE A 84 -4.67 6.30 -2.01
N LEU A 85 -5.70 5.46 -2.14
CA LEU A 85 -5.63 4.02 -2.01
C LEU A 85 -5.41 3.38 -3.37
N MET A 86 -4.92 2.14 -3.37
CA MET A 86 -4.64 1.41 -4.58
C MET A 86 -5.91 1.13 -5.39
N ASP A 87 -6.99 0.69 -4.75
CA ASP A 87 -8.22 0.28 -5.43
C ASP A 87 -9.03 1.45 -6.01
N GLU A 88 -8.78 2.67 -5.54
CA GLU A 88 -9.35 3.90 -6.11
C GLU A 88 -8.79 4.21 -7.50
N ILE A 89 -7.55 3.79 -7.76
CA ILE A 89 -6.82 4.18 -8.96
C ILE A 89 -6.82 3.05 -9.94
N LEU A 90 -7.59 3.24 -11.02
CA LEU A 90 -7.80 2.24 -12.06
C LEU A 90 -8.58 1.03 -11.52
N ASP A 91 -9.78 0.81 -12.04
CA ASP A 91 -10.59 -0.39 -11.75
C ASP A 91 -10.01 -1.62 -12.48
N ILE A 92 -8.81 -2.00 -12.08
CA ILE A 92 -7.99 -3.07 -12.65
C ILE A 92 -7.46 -3.91 -11.49
N THR A 93 -7.98 -5.12 -11.38
CA THR A 93 -7.57 -6.12 -10.39
C THR A 93 -6.63 -7.16 -10.99
N GLU A 94 -6.71 -7.34 -12.31
CA GLU A 94 -5.98 -8.32 -13.13
C GLU A 94 -4.45 -8.15 -13.10
N PHE A 95 -4.00 -6.94 -12.75
CA PHE A 95 -2.59 -6.57 -12.80
C PHE A 95 -2.13 -5.94 -11.49
N PHE A 96 -2.58 -6.49 -10.37
CA PHE A 96 -2.20 -6.03 -9.03
C PHE A 96 -0.72 -5.64 -8.93
N THR A 97 0.18 -6.55 -9.33
CA THR A 97 1.63 -6.32 -9.21
C THR A 97 2.13 -5.18 -10.10
N SER A 98 1.63 -5.05 -11.33
CA SER A 98 2.01 -3.96 -12.24
C SER A 98 1.44 -2.62 -11.79
N LYS A 99 0.18 -2.62 -11.34
CA LYS A 99 -0.51 -1.45 -10.79
C LYS A 99 0.20 -0.94 -9.55
N PHE A 100 0.51 -1.82 -8.60
CA PHE A 100 1.31 -1.49 -7.43
C PHE A 100 2.64 -0.83 -7.81
N LYS A 101 3.43 -1.46 -8.70
CA LYS A 101 4.74 -0.92 -9.13
C LYS A 101 4.63 0.46 -9.77
N LEU A 102 3.60 0.66 -10.60
CA LEU A 102 3.30 1.93 -11.23
C LEU A 102 2.97 2.98 -10.18
N LEU A 103 2.00 2.74 -9.31
CA LEU A 103 1.57 3.69 -8.28
C LEU A 103 2.71 4.05 -7.33
N VAL A 104 3.47 3.04 -6.87
CA VAL A 104 4.70 3.25 -6.11
C VAL A 104 5.62 4.18 -6.88
N SER A 105 5.89 3.93 -8.17
CA SER A 105 6.82 4.76 -8.96
C SER A 105 6.40 6.22 -9.13
N TYR A 106 5.10 6.51 -9.15
CA TYR A 106 4.56 7.86 -9.31
C TYR A 106 4.36 8.61 -8.00
N ALA A 107 4.16 7.89 -6.89
CA ALA A 107 3.93 8.51 -5.60
C ALA A 107 5.18 9.28 -5.11
N ASP A 108 4.98 10.44 -4.50
CA ASP A 108 6.06 11.18 -3.83
C ASP A 108 6.35 10.59 -2.46
N HIS A 109 5.31 10.13 -1.77
CA HIS A 109 5.39 9.48 -0.47
C HIS A 109 4.61 8.16 -0.45
N ILE A 110 5.14 7.17 0.26
CA ILE A 110 4.50 5.87 0.46
C ILE A 110 4.24 5.70 1.96
N VAL A 111 2.99 5.44 2.31
CA VAL A 111 2.53 5.29 3.69
C VAL A 111 2.06 3.84 3.87
N GLY A 112 2.90 2.99 4.44
CA GLY A 112 2.58 1.59 4.69
C GLY A 112 1.96 1.38 6.06
N ILE A 113 0.68 1.02 6.12
CA ILE A 113 -0.07 0.72 7.34
C ILE A 113 -0.23 -0.79 7.43
N TYR A 114 0.37 -1.41 8.44
CA TYR A 114 0.36 -2.85 8.61
C TYR A 114 -0.28 -3.24 9.93
N GLU A 115 -1.20 -4.19 9.87
CA GLU A 115 -1.78 -4.84 11.06
C GLU A 115 -1.32 -6.29 11.18
N HIS A 116 -0.92 -6.88 10.05
CA HIS A 116 -0.44 -8.25 9.96
C HIS A 116 0.42 -8.41 8.70
N SER A 117 1.09 -9.55 8.53
CA SER A 117 1.89 -9.86 7.33
C SER A 117 1.19 -10.79 6.31
N HIS A 118 -0.08 -11.14 6.54
CA HIS A 118 -0.84 -12.00 5.63
C HIS A 118 -0.97 -11.43 4.21
N GLY A 119 -1.10 -12.32 3.22
CA GLY A 119 -1.36 -11.94 1.83
C GLY A 119 -0.12 -11.45 1.10
N GLY A 120 -0.24 -10.31 0.41
CA GLY A 120 0.80 -9.75 -0.46
C GLY A 120 1.86 -8.89 0.25
N HIS A 121 1.69 -8.61 1.55
CA HIS A 121 2.47 -7.56 2.24
C HIS A 121 3.97 -7.82 2.25
N ALA A 122 4.41 -9.06 2.44
CA ALA A 122 5.84 -9.39 2.40
C ALA A 122 6.46 -9.09 1.02
N TRP A 123 5.71 -9.33 -0.06
CA TRP A 123 6.16 -9.01 -1.41
C TRP A 123 6.20 -7.50 -1.67
N GLU A 124 5.15 -6.77 -1.23
CA GLU A 124 5.07 -5.31 -1.36
C GLU A 124 6.21 -4.62 -0.58
N ALA A 125 6.38 -5.00 0.69
CA ALA A 125 7.44 -4.52 1.57
C ALA A 125 8.83 -4.78 0.98
N GLY A 126 9.07 -6.00 0.48
CA GLY A 126 10.34 -6.33 -0.18
C GLY A 126 10.59 -5.51 -1.45
N TYR A 127 9.54 -5.08 -2.16
CA TYR A 127 9.69 -4.23 -3.33
C TYR A 127 10.01 -2.77 -2.95
N ILE A 128 9.35 -2.21 -1.94
CA ILE A 128 9.57 -0.82 -1.49
C ILE A 128 10.82 -0.65 -0.62
N ASP A 129 11.42 -1.74 -0.13
CA ASP A 129 12.70 -1.73 0.60
C ASP A 129 13.92 -1.35 -0.29
N GLN A 130 13.73 -1.22 -1.59
CA GLN A 130 14.77 -0.74 -2.49
C GLN A 130 15.11 0.74 -2.21
N PRO A 131 16.38 1.17 -2.32
CA PRO A 131 16.83 2.50 -1.86
C PRO A 131 15.96 3.68 -2.30
N GLY A 132 15.57 3.74 -3.58
CA GLY A 132 14.78 4.86 -4.12
C GLY A 132 13.31 4.93 -3.66
N TYR A 133 12.76 3.82 -3.16
CA TYR A 133 11.41 3.79 -2.59
C TYR A 133 11.46 3.93 -1.07
N ARG A 134 12.46 3.31 -0.44
CA ARG A 134 12.68 3.34 1.00
C ARG A 134 12.84 4.76 1.54
N GLU A 135 13.55 5.63 0.81
CA GLU A 135 13.76 7.04 1.20
C GLU A 135 12.48 7.89 1.27
N ARG A 136 11.39 7.41 0.67
CA ARG A 136 10.08 8.08 0.70
C ARG A 136 8.97 7.21 1.28
N THR A 137 9.36 6.09 1.90
CA THR A 137 8.44 5.20 2.59
C THR A 137 8.47 5.51 4.08
N ARG A 138 7.28 5.62 4.67
CA ARG A 138 7.04 5.59 6.11
C ARG A 138 6.12 4.43 6.43
N THR A 139 6.40 3.72 7.51
CA THR A 139 5.70 2.50 7.90
C THR A 139 5.05 2.69 9.28
N PHE A 140 3.80 2.27 9.42
CA PHE A 140 3.02 2.34 10.64
C PHE A 140 2.48 0.96 10.91
N TYR A 141 2.98 0.29 11.95
CA TYR A 141 2.57 -1.08 12.23
C TYR A 141 1.91 -1.22 13.59
N ARG A 142 0.89 -2.07 13.65
CA ARG A 142 0.10 -2.27 14.85
C ARG A 142 0.86 -3.10 15.87
N THR A 143 0.81 -2.65 17.13
CA THR A 143 1.25 -3.43 18.29
C THR A 143 0.05 -4.01 19.03
N TYR A 144 0.21 -5.23 19.52
CA TYR A 144 -0.83 -5.95 20.26
C TYR A 144 -0.45 -6.11 21.74
N GLU A 145 -1.45 -6.30 22.59
CA GLU A 145 -1.25 -6.39 24.05
C GLU A 145 -0.46 -7.64 24.46
N SER A 146 -0.59 -8.73 23.71
CA SER A 146 0.10 -9.99 23.99
C SER A 146 1.12 -10.35 22.92
N ASP A 147 2.23 -10.97 23.35
CA ASP A 147 3.23 -11.50 22.43
C ASP A 147 2.63 -12.56 21.49
N GLU A 148 1.64 -13.33 21.95
CA GLU A 148 0.97 -14.36 21.16
C GLU A 148 0.23 -13.75 19.96
N ASP A 149 -0.57 -12.70 20.20
CA ASP A 149 -1.28 -11.98 19.14
C ASP A 149 -0.29 -11.32 18.17
N GLN A 150 0.83 -10.79 18.69
CA GLN A 150 1.88 -10.19 17.86
C GLN A 150 2.55 -11.24 16.94
N TYR A 151 2.83 -12.45 17.45
CA TYR A 151 3.39 -13.55 16.67
C TYR A 151 2.41 -14.14 15.66
N GLU A 152 1.11 -14.12 15.97
CA GLU A 152 0.07 -14.51 15.02
C GLU A 152 -0.05 -13.49 13.88
N ALA A 153 0.05 -12.19 14.20
CA ALA A 153 -0.09 -11.13 13.22
C ALA A 153 1.09 -11.05 12.24
N TYR A 154 2.34 -11.23 12.69
CA TYR A 154 3.53 -10.98 11.86
C TYR A 154 4.48 -12.18 11.78
N ASP A 155 4.79 -12.57 10.55
CA ASP A 155 5.88 -13.51 10.29
C ASP A 155 7.27 -12.86 10.46
N GLY A 156 8.28 -13.70 10.68
CA GLY A 156 9.64 -13.25 10.97
C GLY A 156 10.31 -12.46 9.84
N MET A 157 9.98 -12.72 8.57
CA MET A 157 10.55 -11.96 7.45
C MET A 157 9.98 -10.54 7.43
N PHE A 158 8.67 -10.41 7.64
CA PHE A 158 8.02 -9.11 7.72
C PHE A 158 8.50 -8.33 8.95
N ALA A 159 8.64 -8.98 10.11
CA ALA A 159 9.19 -8.36 11.30
C ALA A 159 10.61 -7.81 11.06
N HIS A 160 11.45 -8.51 10.30
CA HIS A 160 12.78 -8.01 9.91
C HIS A 160 12.73 -6.75 9.05
N TYR A 161 11.76 -6.65 8.13
CA TYR A 161 11.52 -5.43 7.36
C TYR A 161 11.12 -4.27 8.29
N LEU A 162 10.16 -4.46 9.20
CA LEU A 162 9.74 -3.44 10.17
C LEU A 162 10.92 -2.95 11.02
N LEU A 163 11.67 -3.87 11.64
CA LEU A 163 12.88 -3.55 12.42
C LEU A 163 13.92 -2.80 11.58
N SER A 164 14.02 -3.07 10.28
CA SER A 164 14.92 -2.34 9.41
C SER A 164 14.49 -0.88 9.27
N MET A 165 13.19 -0.64 9.10
CA MET A 165 12.58 0.69 8.94
C MET A 165 12.70 1.51 10.24
N GLU A 166 12.52 0.88 11.40
CA GLU A 166 12.75 1.53 12.70
C GLU A 166 14.19 2.02 12.87
N ARG A 167 15.18 1.22 12.46
CA ARG A 167 16.61 1.59 12.57
C ARG A 167 16.98 2.84 11.78
N VAL A 168 16.16 3.21 10.80
CA VAL A 168 16.34 4.40 9.98
C VAL A 168 15.27 5.46 10.24
N ASP A 169 14.56 5.35 11.36
CA ASP A 169 13.53 6.30 11.82
C ASP A 169 12.40 6.49 10.80
N ARG A 170 11.94 5.38 10.22
CA ARG A 170 10.86 5.36 9.20
C ARG A 170 9.75 4.38 9.55
N ALA A 171 9.77 3.80 10.75
CA ALA A 171 8.69 2.99 11.24
C ALA A 171 8.22 3.47 12.61
N HIS A 172 6.90 3.54 12.76
CA HIS A 172 6.19 3.97 13.95
C HIS A 172 5.16 2.91 14.34
N THR A 173 4.84 2.84 15.62
CA THR A 173 3.88 1.88 16.18
C THR A 173 2.59 2.55 16.57
N TRP A 174 1.48 1.82 16.50
CA TRP A 174 0.18 2.29 16.97
C TRP A 174 -0.64 1.14 17.56
N THR A 175 -1.56 1.45 18.46
CA THR A 175 -2.50 0.48 19.04
C THR A 175 -3.94 0.83 18.70
N THR A 176 -4.24 2.13 18.57
CA THR A 176 -5.56 2.65 18.21
C THR A 176 -5.53 3.44 16.90
N THR A 177 -6.69 3.59 16.26
CA THR A 177 -6.80 4.41 15.04
C THR A 177 -6.45 5.87 15.29
N ASP A 178 -6.76 6.41 16.47
CA ASP A 178 -6.43 7.81 16.80
C ASP A 178 -4.90 7.99 16.90
N GLU A 179 -4.20 7.07 17.58
CA GLU A 179 -2.73 7.05 17.62
C GLU A 179 -2.11 6.91 16.23
N LEU A 180 -2.69 6.08 15.37
CA LEU A 180 -2.23 5.95 13.98
C LEU A 180 -2.27 7.29 13.25
N LEU A 181 -3.36 8.06 13.39
CA LEU A 181 -3.49 9.36 12.75
C LEU A 181 -2.48 10.37 13.32
N GLU A 182 -2.29 10.39 14.64
CA GLU A 182 -1.29 11.24 15.29
C GLU A 182 0.14 10.95 14.82
N GLU A 183 0.52 9.67 14.74
CA GLU A 183 1.84 9.26 14.25
C GLU A 183 2.03 9.61 12.77
N VAL A 184 1.00 9.43 11.93
CA VAL A 184 1.04 9.83 10.52
C VAL A 184 1.23 11.34 10.37
N GLN A 185 0.56 12.14 11.20
CA GLN A 185 0.71 13.59 11.18
C GLN A 185 2.11 14.02 11.59
N ALA A 186 2.59 13.53 12.75
CA ALA A 186 3.92 13.85 13.27
C ALA A 186 5.02 13.46 12.27
N ALA A 187 4.82 12.34 11.57
CA ALA A 187 5.69 11.91 10.51
C ALA A 187 5.68 12.87 9.30
N SER A 188 4.50 13.25 8.82
CA SER A 188 4.35 14.12 7.64
C SER A 188 4.87 15.55 7.88
N ASP A 189 4.81 16.05 9.11
CA ASP A 189 5.33 17.38 9.48
C ASP A 189 6.86 17.44 9.63
N GLY A 190 7.51 16.28 9.77
CA GLY A 190 8.95 16.16 9.95
C GLY A 190 9.79 16.07 8.67
N ASP A 191 9.13 15.99 7.50
CA ASP A 191 9.78 15.96 6.16
C ASP A 191 10.08 17.37 5.61
#